data_AF-A0A4Q7PK78-F1
#
_entry.id   AF-A0A4Q7PK78-F1
#
_cell.length_a   1.000
_cell.length_b   1.000
_cell.length_c   1.000
_cell.angle_alpha   90.00
_cell.angle_beta   90.00
_cell.angle_gamma   90.00
#
_symmetry.space_group_name_H-M   'P 1'
#
loop_
_entity.id
_entity.type
_entity.pdbx_description
1 polymer ?
#
loop_
_entity_poly.entity_id
_entity_poly.type
_entity_poly.pdbx_seq_one_letter_code
_entity_poly.pdbx_strand_id
1 'polypeptide(L)'
;MELKELKSRVRVKADTADEEIKGLVAACESDMRMRGIYGTEADPLYAQAIVLYCKANYGYDDNTERFREAYESLRDSMALSGDYSLGVMGYGG
;
A
#
# COMPACT_ATOMS: atom_id res chain seq x y z
N MET A 1 0.88 2.99 -10.33
CA MET A 1 0.52 1.62 -10.73
C MET A 1 -0.86 1.68 -11.36
N GLU A 2 -1.10 0.96 -12.44
CA GLU A 2 -2.42 0.97 -13.08
C GLU A 2 -3.43 0.12 -12.28
N LEU A 3 -4.70 0.53 -12.22
CA LEU A 3 -5.73 -0.18 -11.44
C LEU A 3 -5.86 -1.65 -11.86
N LYS A 4 -5.75 -1.93 -13.16
CA LYS A 4 -5.77 -3.29 -13.71
C LYS A 4 -4.62 -4.15 -13.18
N GLU A 5 -3.45 -3.57 -13.06
CA GLU A 5 -2.27 -4.24 -12.50
C GLU A 5 -2.48 -4.54 -11.02
N LEU A 6 -2.95 -3.56 -10.25
CA LEU A 6 -3.26 -3.74 -8.83
C LEU A 6 -4.29 -4.86 -8.61
N LYS A 7 -5.41 -4.84 -9.34
CA LYS A 7 -6.43 -5.90 -9.28
C LYS A 7 -5.84 -7.28 -9.59
N SER A 8 -4.94 -7.37 -10.57
CA SER A 8 -4.23 -8.62 -10.88
C SER A 8 -3.37 -9.10 -9.70
N ARG A 9 -2.59 -8.20 -9.08
CA ARG A 9 -1.72 -8.52 -7.93
C ARG A 9 -2.50 -8.93 -6.68
N VAL A 10 -3.66 -8.30 -6.46
CA VAL A 10 -4.60 -8.62 -5.36
C VAL A 10 -5.46 -9.85 -5.67
N ARG A 11 -5.52 -10.29 -6.94
CA ARG A 11 -6.34 -11.40 -7.47
C ARG A 11 -7.85 -11.11 -7.46
N VAL A 12 -8.22 -9.84 -7.61
CA VAL A 12 -9.60 -9.39 -7.76
C VAL A 12 -10.08 -9.63 -9.19
N LYS A 13 -11.21 -10.34 -9.34
CA LYS A 13 -11.82 -10.65 -10.63
C LYS A 13 -13.13 -9.92 -10.92
N ALA A 14 -13.73 -9.29 -9.92
CA ALA A 14 -15.00 -8.59 -10.08
C ALA A 14 -14.80 -7.23 -10.76
N ASP A 15 -15.59 -6.94 -11.79
CA ASP A 15 -15.57 -5.65 -12.48
C ASP A 15 -16.17 -4.53 -11.62
N THR A 16 -17.05 -4.88 -10.66
CA THR A 16 -17.65 -3.93 -9.72
C THR A 16 -16.71 -3.52 -8.57
N ALA A 17 -15.51 -4.10 -8.50
CA ALA A 17 -14.59 -3.88 -7.38
C ALA A 17 -13.69 -2.64 -7.53
N ASP A 18 -13.79 -1.91 -8.65
CA ASP A 18 -12.89 -0.80 -8.97
C ASP A 18 -12.95 0.32 -7.93
N GLU A 19 -14.16 0.75 -7.57
CA GLU A 19 -14.39 1.81 -6.56
C GLU A 19 -13.90 1.38 -5.17
N GLU A 20 -14.15 0.12 -4.79
CA GLU A 20 -13.71 -0.44 -3.51
C GLU A 20 -12.18 -0.50 -3.41
N ILE A 21 -11.52 -1.02 -4.45
CA ILE A 21 -10.05 -1.09 -4.50
C ILE A 21 -9.44 0.32 -4.47
N LYS A 22 -10.00 1.29 -5.20
CA LYS A 22 -9.54 2.69 -5.12
C LYS A 22 -9.69 3.26 -3.71
N GLY A 23 -10.79 2.95 -3.03
CA GLY A 23 -10.99 3.31 -1.63
C GLY A 23 -9.92 2.72 -0.70
N LEU A 24 -9.56 1.46 -0.89
CA LEU A 24 -8.50 0.79 -0.13
C LEU A 24 -7.11 1.38 -0.41
N VAL A 25 -6.82 1.76 -1.66
CA VAL A 25 -5.57 2.47 -2.00
C VAL A 25 -5.50 3.78 -1.25
N ALA A 26 -6.54 4.61 -1.31
CA ALA A 26 -6.57 5.91 -0.62
C ALA A 26 -6.45 5.78 0.91
N ALA A 27 -7.06 4.73 1.49
CA ALA A 27 -6.91 4.41 2.90
C ALA A 27 -5.48 4.00 3.26
N CYS A 28 -4.83 3.18 2.43
CA CYS A 28 -3.43 2.77 2.61
C CYS A 28 -2.47 3.97 2.54
N GLU A 29 -2.62 4.83 1.54
CA GLU A 29 -1.82 6.05 1.38
C GLU A 29 -1.97 6.98 2.59
N SER A 30 -3.19 7.07 3.13
CA SER A 30 -3.46 7.84 4.35
C SER A 30 -2.79 7.23 5.59
N ASP A 31 -2.83 5.91 5.79
CA ASP A 31 -2.12 5.24 6.90
C ASP A 31 -0.60 5.45 6.81
N MET A 32 -0.03 5.28 5.62
CA MET A 32 1.39 5.54 5.38
C MET A 32 1.75 7.00 5.69
N ARG A 33 0.94 7.95 5.24
CA ARG A 33 1.14 9.38 5.51
C ARG A 33 1.09 9.71 6.99
N MET A 34 0.14 9.14 7.75
CA MET A 34 0.05 9.32 9.20
C MET A 34 1.32 8.84 9.93
N ARG A 35 2.04 7.89 9.34
CA ARG A 35 3.29 7.33 9.87
C ARG A 35 4.54 8.02 9.33
N GLY A 36 4.38 9.08 8.56
CA GLY A 36 5.48 9.84 7.99
C GLY A 36 6.14 9.18 6.78
N ILE A 37 5.46 8.23 6.13
CA ILE A 37 5.91 7.55 4.91
C ILE A 37 5.27 8.26 3.72
N TYR A 38 6.12 8.81 2.85
CA TYR A 38 5.76 9.51 1.64
C TYR A 38 6.39 8.80 0.44
N GLY A 39 5.64 8.69 -0.64
CA GLY A 39 6.06 7.94 -1.81
C GLY A 39 4.97 7.92 -2.87
N THR A 40 5.25 7.20 -3.95
CA THR A 40 4.30 6.96 -5.02
C THR A 40 4.38 5.51 -5.43
N GLU A 41 3.36 5.01 -6.13
CA GLU A 41 3.34 3.65 -6.66
C GLU A 41 4.42 3.36 -7.72
N ALA A 42 5.28 4.33 -8.07
CA ALA A 42 6.49 4.10 -8.85
C ALA A 42 7.60 3.45 -8.01
N ASP A 43 7.57 3.63 -6.69
CA ASP A 43 8.49 2.95 -5.78
C ASP A 43 8.01 1.50 -5.53
N PRO A 44 8.88 0.49 -5.68
CA PRO A 44 8.49 -0.91 -5.53
C PRO A 44 7.95 -1.28 -4.14
N LEU A 45 8.51 -0.73 -3.06
CA LEU A 45 8.10 -1.04 -1.70
C LEU A 45 6.81 -0.30 -1.33
N TYR A 46 6.66 0.96 -1.78
CA TYR A 46 5.42 1.70 -1.63
C TYR A 46 4.26 1.01 -2.35
N ALA A 47 4.46 0.60 -3.61
CA ALA A 47 3.47 -0.18 -4.35
C ALA A 47 3.17 -1.54 -3.68
N GLN A 48 4.18 -2.20 -3.12
CA GLN A 48 4.00 -3.46 -2.41
C GLN A 48 3.19 -3.29 -1.12
N ALA A 49 3.38 -2.20 -0.38
CA ALA A 49 2.58 -1.88 0.80
C ALA A 49 1.09 -1.73 0.44
N ILE A 50 0.78 -1.03 -0.66
CA ILE A 50 -0.58 -0.90 -1.18
C ILE A 50 -1.19 -2.26 -1.54
N VAL A 51 -0.44 -3.14 -2.22
CA VAL A 51 -0.90 -4.49 -2.57
C VAL A 51 -1.22 -5.31 -1.32
N LEU A 52 -0.35 -5.28 -0.30
CA LEU A 52 -0.56 -6.03 0.94
C LEU A 52 -1.77 -5.49 1.71
N TYR A 53 -1.93 -4.17 1.79
CA TYR A 53 -3.08 -3.54 2.41
C TYR A 53 -4.38 -3.92 1.70
N CYS A 54 -4.40 -3.85 0.37
CA CYS A 54 -5.58 -4.26 -0.40
C CYS A 54 -5.90 -5.75 -0.16
N LYS A 55 -4.91 -6.65 -0.14
CA LYS A 55 -5.15 -8.08 0.15
C LYS A 55 -5.66 -8.34 1.58
N ALA A 56 -5.25 -7.51 2.53
CA ALA A 56 -5.69 -7.62 3.91
C ALA A 56 -7.09 -7.06 4.17
N ASN A 57 -7.66 -6.29 3.23
CA ASN A 57 -8.93 -5.59 3.45
C ASN A 57 -9.96 -5.84 2.34
N TYR A 58 -9.54 -6.37 1.19
CA TYR A 58 -10.40 -6.70 0.07
C TYR A 58 -10.78 -8.18 0.12
N GLY A 59 -12.07 -8.44 0.33
CA GLY A 59 -12.60 -9.80 0.44
C GLY A 59 -12.14 -10.48 1.73
N TYR A 60 -13.07 -10.92 2.55
CA TYR A 60 -12.73 -11.65 3.76
C TYR A 60 -12.24 -13.05 3.40
N ASP A 61 -10.97 -13.34 3.68
CA ASP A 61 -10.36 -14.67 3.48
C ASP A 61 -9.47 -15.07 4.68
N ASP A 62 -9.10 -16.35 4.75
CA ASP A 62 -8.26 -16.90 5.83
C ASP A 62 -6.82 -16.32 5.86
N ASN A 63 -6.39 -15.62 4.79
CA ASN A 63 -5.06 -15.03 4.69
C ASN A 63 -5.03 -13.56 5.10
N THR A 64 -6.19 -12.97 5.41
CA THR A 64 -6.34 -11.55 5.73
C THR A 64 -5.38 -11.11 6.85
N GLU A 65 -5.29 -11.89 7.94
CA GLU A 65 -4.37 -11.58 9.05
C GLU A 65 -2.91 -11.62 8.60
N ARG A 66 -2.51 -12.63 7.82
CA ARG A 66 -1.14 -12.76 7.31
C ARG A 66 -0.76 -11.59 6.41
N PHE A 67 -1.66 -11.12 5.55
CA PHE A 67 -1.40 -9.96 4.70
C PHE A 67 -1.33 -8.67 5.51
N ARG A 68 -2.15 -8.54 6.55
CA ARG A 68 -2.10 -7.41 7.48
C ARG A 68 -0.77 -7.36 8.22
N GLU A 69 -0.31 -8.48 8.78
CA GLU A 69 0.99 -8.57 9.46
C GLU A 69 2.15 -8.23 8.52
N ALA A 70 2.11 -8.72 7.28
CA ALA A 70 3.10 -8.41 6.27
C ALA A 70 3.10 -6.93 5.89
N TYR A 71 1.92 -6.31 5.76
CA TYR A 71 1.77 -4.88 5.53
C TYR A 71 2.37 -4.08 6.68
N GLU A 72 1.97 -4.38 7.92
CA GLU A 72 2.44 -3.68 9.12
C GLU A 72 3.97 -3.76 9.24
N SER A 73 4.54 -4.95 9.03
CA SER A 73 6.00 -5.17 9.08
C SER A 73 6.76 -4.37 8.02
N LEU A 74 6.26 -4.35 6.77
CA LEU A 74 6.88 -3.60 5.68
C LEU A 74 6.79 -2.10 5.94
N ARG A 75 5.60 -1.61 6.25
CA ARG A 75 5.33 -0.21 6.54
C ARG A 75 6.19 0.30 7.70
N ASP A 76 6.28 -0.46 8.78
CA ASP A 76 7.07 -0.05 9.95
C ASP A 76 8.57 -0.04 9.61
N SER A 77 9.04 -0.99 8.78
CA SER A 77 10.42 -0.97 8.25
C SER A 77 10.68 0.28 7.37
N MET A 78 9.73 0.66 6.51
CA MET A 78 9.82 1.87 5.68
C MET A 78 9.84 3.15 6.54
N ALA A 79 9.04 3.21 7.60
CA ALA A 79 9.07 4.33 8.55
C ALA A 79 10.42 4.42 9.28
N LEU A 80 10.95 3.28 9.72
CA LEU A 80 12.22 3.20 10.44
C LEU A 80 13.44 3.51 9.57
N SER A 81 13.39 3.25 8.25
CA SER A 81 14.53 3.53 7.36
C SER A 81 14.79 5.03 7.19
N GLY A 82 13.75 5.87 7.34
CA GLY A 82 13.83 7.31 7.14
C GLY A 82 13.87 7.76 5.68
N ASP A 83 14.12 6.85 4.74
CA ASP A 83 14.20 7.11 3.28
C ASP A 83 12.88 7.64 2.71
N TYR A 84 11.77 7.31 3.37
CA TYR A 84 10.42 7.69 2.97
C TYR A 84 9.91 8.95 3.70
N SER A 85 10.76 9.65 4.45
CA SER A 85 10.36 10.88 5.13
C SER A 85 10.36 12.10 4.19
N LEU A 86 9.50 13.10 4.46
CA LEU A 86 9.43 14.36 3.69
C LEU A 86 10.78 15.06 3.52
N GLY A 87 11.70 14.91 4.48
CA GLY A 87 13.02 15.55 4.46
C GLY A 87 13.94 15.02 3.36
N VAL A 88 13.81 13.75 2.97
CA VAL A 88 14.64 13.12 1.94
C VAL A 88 14.23 13.55 0.53
N MET A 89 12.95 13.89 0.33
CA MET A 89 12.44 14.37 -0.97
C MET A 89 12.63 15.88 -1.19
N GLY A 90 13.19 16.61 -0.23
CA GLY A 90 13.20 18.09 -0.20
C GLY A 90 14.55 18.79 -0.16
N TYR A 91 15.67 18.10 0.06
CA TYR A 91 16.99 18.75 0.15
C TYR A 91 18.07 17.95 -0.58
N GLY A 92 17.94 17.86 -1.90
CA GLY A 92 19.07 17.62 -2.80
C GLY A 92 19.41 18.93 -3.51
N GLY A 93 20.08 19.84 -2.80
CA GLY A 93 20.75 21.02 -3.36
C GLY A 93 22.26 20.79 -3.39
#